data_AF-A0A182YBD7-F1
#
_entry.id   AF-A0A182YBD7-F1
#
_cell.length_a   1.000
_cell.length_b   1.000
_cell.length_c   1.000
_cell.angle_alpha   90.00
_cell.angle_beta   90.00
_cell.angle_gamma   90.00
#
_symmetry.space_group_name_H-M   'P 1'
#
loop_
_entity.id
_entity.type
_entity.pdbx_description
1 polymer ?
#
loop_
_entity_poly.entity_id
_entity_poly.type
_entity_poly.pdbx_seq_one_letter_code
_entity_poly.pdbx_strand_id
1 'polypeptide(L)'
;MSSQPKMASEIGAAEQYEMDQLAEAEISRLQKLLRTLQNERASFLDTKSKALRKFDANIRVLEKEKQQLQLQLNCEENGTHSKREQELEAVLELAYDRQEKAQQALKAKKDSLWELEGHIKKIHREIAEIRNNEVTDNLYNETIAKAQQSVKKLENRLDVVNKRAGAVMAENAQLRQTIDHMLTERATFNIMWEKLVNKLNEGKRYMIDLIEQATSAYDTREELCTKLQILKDKGQSDKLAHIQEMRELQRKLDHDAKLQEFLGIKGQRRANAELEEREAQKRKKMLENLEKQYQEYEQIMTRIMNFSGEDDIDRLVAKFIKKEEENFALFNYVNELSHEVETLTESVQLLQDNIAEQIAINESKEHSQDDNIDALRLAEQECREAAESAAEIKIKLDVKLDELLRMAERIYKLLMCDEAPILNLLNNERRVTLNNAKLFLGIIERRVLSIISNVTYIEPTTKILGKKDRVPNFNVKESAKVRIERN
;
A
#
# COMPACT_ATOMS: atom_id res chain seq x y z
N MET A 1 -71.58 -65.66 170.46
CA MET A 1 -72.73 -66.11 171.26
C MET A 1 -72.47 -67.58 171.56
N SER A 2 -72.14 -67.94 172.81
CA SER A 2 -73.09 -68.29 173.90
C SER A 2 -73.56 -69.75 173.76
N SER A 3 -73.48 -70.63 174.77
CA SER A 3 -73.10 -70.45 176.19
C SER A 3 -72.51 -71.71 176.87
N GLN A 4 -71.99 -71.49 178.08
CA GLN A 4 -71.77 -72.41 179.23
C GLN A 4 -73.04 -73.25 179.64
N PRO A 5 -73.06 -74.12 180.71
CA PRO A 5 -72.03 -74.40 181.77
C PRO A 5 -71.80 -75.87 182.27
N LYS A 6 -70.65 -76.06 182.97
CA LYS A 6 -70.37 -76.79 184.26
C LYS A 6 -70.77 -78.27 184.57
N MET A 7 -69.77 -79.01 185.12
CA MET A 7 -69.68 -79.73 186.44
C MET A 7 -70.91 -80.51 186.98
N ALA A 8 -70.82 -81.70 187.61
CA ALA A 8 -69.75 -82.70 187.90
C ALA A 8 -70.47 -84.02 188.38
N SER A 9 -70.03 -84.97 189.23
CA SER A 9 -68.85 -85.18 190.12
C SER A 9 -68.79 -86.64 190.67
N GLU A 10 -67.58 -87.22 190.72
CA GLU A 10 -67.08 -88.30 191.63
C GLU A 10 -67.73 -89.72 191.71
N ILE A 11 -66.88 -90.68 192.15
CA ILE A 11 -67.13 -92.07 192.62
C ILE A 11 -67.10 -93.19 191.55
N GLY A 12 -66.35 -94.29 191.80
CA GLY A 12 -66.48 -95.55 191.04
C GLY A 12 -65.32 -96.56 191.14
N ALA A 13 -64.08 -96.10 190.94
CA ALA A 13 -62.79 -96.81 191.16
C ALA A 13 -62.48 -98.16 190.47
N ALA A 14 -63.44 -98.96 189.98
CA ALA A 14 -63.15 -100.32 189.47
C ALA A 14 -63.73 -100.67 188.09
N GLU A 15 -65.02 -100.45 187.82
CA GLU A 15 -65.72 -101.13 186.72
C GLU A 15 -65.91 -100.31 185.43
N GLN A 16 -65.57 -99.02 185.42
CA GLN A 16 -65.68 -98.16 184.23
C GLN A 16 -64.52 -98.29 183.23
N TYR A 17 -63.44 -99.00 183.60
CA TYR A 17 -62.17 -99.00 182.85
C TYR A 17 -62.22 -99.73 181.49
N GLU A 18 -63.17 -100.66 181.29
CA GLU A 18 -63.24 -101.48 180.06
C GLU A 18 -64.17 -100.91 178.98
N MET A 19 -65.18 -100.12 179.33
CA MET A 19 -66.19 -99.65 178.38
C MET A 19 -65.71 -98.48 177.49
N ASP A 20 -64.98 -97.51 178.04
CA ASP A 20 -64.59 -96.31 177.29
C ASP A 20 -63.47 -96.57 176.25
N GLN A 21 -62.67 -97.64 176.41
CA GLN A 21 -61.62 -98.02 175.46
C GLN A 21 -62.17 -98.31 174.04
N LEU A 22 -63.43 -98.76 173.94
CA LEU A 22 -64.10 -98.96 172.64
C LEU A 22 -64.55 -97.63 172.00
N ALA A 23 -64.84 -96.59 172.80
CA ALA A 23 -65.18 -95.27 172.29
C ALA A 23 -63.96 -94.53 171.72
N GLU A 24 -62.77 -94.71 172.32
CA GLU A 24 -61.51 -94.14 171.84
C GLU A 24 -61.15 -94.60 170.41
N ALA A 25 -61.51 -95.83 170.04
CA ALA A 25 -61.22 -96.41 168.72
C ALA A 25 -62.00 -95.73 167.58
N GLU A 26 -63.33 -95.58 167.72
CA GLU A 26 -64.18 -95.06 166.65
C GLU A 26 -64.00 -93.53 166.48
N ILE A 27 -63.81 -92.80 167.59
CA ILE A 27 -63.47 -91.37 167.56
C ILE A 27 -62.12 -91.15 166.87
N SER A 28 -61.11 -91.99 167.16
CA SER A 28 -59.80 -91.94 166.49
C SER A 28 -59.89 -92.17 164.97
N ARG A 29 -60.86 -92.96 164.49
CA ARG A 29 -61.10 -93.17 163.05
C ARG A 29 -61.68 -91.93 162.39
N LEU A 30 -62.71 -91.33 162.99
CA LEU A 30 -63.35 -90.12 162.47
C LEU A 30 -62.40 -88.92 162.50
N GLN A 31 -61.61 -88.73 163.56
CA GLN A 31 -60.60 -87.68 163.64
C GLN A 31 -59.54 -87.77 162.53
N LYS A 32 -59.11 -88.99 162.15
CA LYS A 32 -58.16 -89.19 161.05
C LYS A 32 -58.75 -88.77 159.69
N LEU A 33 -59.99 -89.17 159.40
CA LEU A 33 -60.65 -88.90 158.12
C LEU A 33 -61.05 -87.42 157.95
N LEU A 34 -61.43 -86.75 159.05
CA LEU A 34 -61.69 -85.31 159.05
C LEU A 34 -60.38 -84.51 158.83
N ARG A 35 -59.26 -84.98 159.40
CA ARG A 35 -57.94 -84.35 159.23
C ARG A 35 -57.35 -84.51 157.83
N THR A 36 -57.58 -85.64 157.14
CA THR A 36 -57.18 -85.77 155.72
C THR A 36 -57.98 -84.85 154.82
N LEU A 37 -59.31 -84.80 154.96
CA LEU A 37 -60.17 -83.90 154.17
C LEU A 37 -59.87 -82.41 154.42
N GLN A 38 -59.51 -82.03 155.65
CA GLN A 38 -59.04 -80.66 155.94
C GLN A 38 -57.71 -80.33 155.25
N ASN A 39 -56.75 -81.27 155.22
CA ASN A 39 -55.48 -81.09 154.53
C ASN A 39 -55.64 -81.01 153.00
N GLU A 40 -56.52 -81.82 152.40
CA GLU A 40 -56.85 -81.77 150.97
C GLU A 40 -57.55 -80.47 150.57
N ARG A 41 -58.50 -79.99 151.40
CA ARG A 41 -59.11 -78.66 151.20
C ARG A 41 -58.09 -77.53 151.28
N ALA A 42 -57.11 -77.64 152.19
CA ALA A 42 -56.04 -76.65 152.31
C ALA A 42 -55.09 -76.65 151.09
N SER A 43 -54.67 -77.82 150.60
CA SER A 43 -53.77 -77.92 149.45
C SER A 43 -54.44 -77.48 148.14
N PHE A 44 -55.73 -77.72 147.96
CA PHE A 44 -56.50 -77.21 146.80
C PHE A 44 -56.63 -75.68 146.82
N LEU A 45 -56.84 -75.08 147.99
CA LEU A 45 -56.91 -73.62 148.12
C LEU A 45 -55.54 -72.95 147.91
N ASP A 46 -54.46 -73.53 148.44
CA ASP A 46 -53.10 -73.05 148.23
C ASP A 46 -52.64 -73.17 146.77
N THR A 47 -52.92 -74.28 146.09
CA THR A 47 -52.61 -74.43 144.65
C THR A 47 -53.40 -73.44 143.79
N LYS A 48 -54.69 -73.21 144.06
CA LYS A 48 -55.48 -72.19 143.34
C LYS A 48 -54.99 -70.76 143.63
N SER A 49 -54.59 -70.47 144.88
CA SER A 49 -53.93 -69.21 145.28
C SER A 49 -52.62 -68.99 144.53
N LYS A 50 -51.77 -70.02 144.40
CA LYS A 50 -50.50 -69.98 143.66
C LYS A 50 -50.70 -69.80 142.16
N ALA A 51 -51.77 -70.37 141.57
CA ALA A 51 -52.11 -70.17 140.16
C ALA A 51 -52.57 -68.72 139.89
N LEU A 52 -53.51 -68.18 140.68
CA LEU A 52 -54.00 -66.81 140.53
C LEU A 52 -52.87 -65.77 140.63
N ARG A 53 -51.99 -65.89 141.63
CA ARG A 53 -50.83 -64.99 141.79
C ARG A 53 -49.87 -65.01 140.59
N LYS A 54 -49.76 -66.13 139.86
CA LYS A 54 -48.98 -66.20 138.61
C LYS A 54 -49.67 -65.46 137.46
N PHE A 55 -50.98 -65.60 137.33
CA PHE A 55 -51.73 -64.85 136.31
C PHE A 55 -51.70 -63.33 136.58
N ASP A 56 -51.94 -62.91 137.83
CA ASP A 56 -51.84 -61.49 138.23
C ASP A 56 -50.43 -60.92 138.01
N ALA A 57 -49.38 -61.71 138.27
CA ALA A 57 -48.00 -61.30 138.01
C ALA A 57 -47.73 -61.13 136.51
N ASN A 58 -48.15 -62.09 135.67
CA ASN A 58 -47.95 -62.04 134.23
C ASN A 58 -48.73 -60.87 133.58
N ILE A 59 -49.96 -60.59 134.03
CA ILE A 59 -50.73 -59.43 133.54
C ILE A 59 -49.98 -58.12 133.83
N ARG A 60 -49.47 -57.95 135.06
CA ARG A 60 -48.69 -56.75 135.44
C ARG A 60 -47.35 -56.61 134.71
N VAL A 61 -46.79 -57.69 134.18
CA VAL A 61 -45.62 -57.64 133.29
C VAL A 61 -46.05 -57.17 131.90
N LEU A 62 -47.06 -57.80 131.30
CA LEU A 62 -47.58 -57.46 129.97
C LEU A 62 -48.13 -56.02 129.89
N GLU A 63 -48.76 -55.52 130.95
CA GLU A 63 -49.21 -54.11 131.02
C GLU A 63 -48.02 -53.13 131.04
N LYS A 64 -46.93 -53.47 131.74
CA LYS A 64 -45.69 -52.67 131.74
C LYS A 64 -44.98 -52.72 130.40
N GLU A 65 -44.88 -53.89 129.78
CA GLU A 65 -44.30 -54.07 128.45
C GLU A 65 -45.09 -53.26 127.41
N LYS A 66 -46.43 -53.32 127.44
CA LYS A 66 -47.29 -52.47 126.61
C LYS A 66 -47.02 -50.97 126.83
N GLN A 67 -46.94 -50.53 128.09
CA GLN A 67 -46.64 -49.12 128.40
C GLN A 67 -45.24 -48.70 127.92
N GLN A 68 -44.23 -49.56 128.05
CA GLN A 68 -42.88 -49.31 127.53
C GLN A 68 -42.87 -49.25 125.99
N LEU A 69 -43.55 -50.17 125.30
CA LEU A 69 -43.66 -50.18 123.84
C LEU A 69 -44.39 -48.94 123.30
N GLN A 70 -45.47 -48.50 123.97
CA GLN A 70 -46.15 -47.26 123.60
C GLN A 70 -45.30 -46.00 123.88
N LEU A 71 -44.44 -46.02 124.90
CA LEU A 71 -43.46 -44.95 125.14
C LEU A 71 -42.35 -44.96 124.07
N GLN A 72 -41.81 -46.13 123.73
CA GLN A 72 -40.81 -46.29 122.69
C GLN A 72 -41.33 -45.80 121.33
N LEU A 73 -42.53 -46.22 120.91
CA LEU A 73 -43.11 -45.77 119.65
C LEU A 73 -43.27 -44.24 119.58
N ASN A 74 -43.76 -43.60 120.65
CA ASN A 74 -43.83 -42.13 120.72
C ASN A 74 -42.46 -41.45 120.72
N CYS A 75 -41.45 -42.07 121.34
CA CYS A 75 -40.08 -41.57 121.36
C CYS A 75 -39.35 -41.69 120.01
N GLU A 76 -39.76 -42.61 119.14
CA GLU A 76 -39.29 -42.68 117.75
C GLU A 76 -40.09 -41.71 116.85
N GLU A 77 -41.41 -41.89 116.76
CA GLU A 77 -42.30 -41.14 115.85
C GLU A 77 -42.34 -39.63 116.11
N ASN A 78 -42.34 -39.21 117.38
CA ASN A 78 -42.40 -37.80 117.78
C ASN A 78 -41.10 -37.30 118.42
N GLY A 79 -40.05 -38.12 118.32
CA GLY A 79 -38.76 -37.93 118.97
C GLY A 79 -37.93 -36.76 118.46
N THR A 80 -36.81 -36.55 119.12
CA THR A 80 -35.72 -35.68 118.64
C THR A 80 -35.09 -36.21 117.35
N HIS A 81 -35.20 -37.50 117.05
CA HIS A 81 -34.66 -38.10 115.83
C HIS A 81 -35.53 -37.81 114.60
N SER A 82 -36.82 -38.16 114.60
CA SER A 82 -37.71 -37.88 113.45
C SER A 82 -37.78 -36.39 113.09
N LYS A 83 -37.85 -35.49 114.08
CA LYS A 83 -37.83 -34.04 113.82
C LYS A 83 -36.53 -33.57 113.19
N ARG A 84 -35.40 -34.12 113.64
CA ARG A 84 -34.07 -33.82 113.10
C ARG A 84 -33.84 -34.43 111.72
N GLU A 85 -34.56 -35.50 111.38
CA GLU A 85 -34.60 -36.09 110.05
C GLU A 85 -35.40 -35.21 109.08
N GLN A 86 -36.56 -34.68 109.49
CA GLN A 86 -37.32 -33.68 108.72
C GLN A 86 -36.53 -32.36 108.55
N GLU A 87 -35.84 -31.89 109.59
CA GLU A 87 -34.92 -30.74 109.49
C GLU A 87 -33.76 -31.01 108.51
N LEU A 88 -33.21 -32.24 108.51
CA LEU A 88 -32.15 -32.65 107.58
C LEU A 88 -32.66 -32.72 106.14
N GLU A 89 -33.87 -33.25 105.93
CA GLU A 89 -34.52 -33.37 104.62
C GLU A 89 -34.79 -31.97 104.02
N ALA A 90 -35.36 -31.05 104.79
CA ALA A 90 -35.55 -29.65 104.36
C ALA A 90 -34.21 -28.91 104.08
N VAL A 91 -33.14 -29.23 104.83
CA VAL A 91 -31.78 -28.71 104.56
C VAL A 91 -31.18 -29.33 103.29
N LEU A 92 -31.47 -30.61 103.00
CA LEU A 92 -31.05 -31.30 101.77
C LEU A 92 -31.79 -30.74 100.55
N GLU A 93 -33.10 -30.53 100.62
CA GLU A 93 -33.87 -29.86 99.56
C GLU A 93 -33.28 -28.46 99.26
N LEU A 94 -33.07 -27.63 100.30
CA LEU A 94 -32.42 -26.32 100.15
C LEU A 94 -30.99 -26.40 99.62
N ALA A 95 -30.26 -27.49 99.86
CA ALA A 95 -28.93 -27.72 99.30
C ALA A 95 -28.99 -28.11 97.82
N TYR A 96 -29.90 -29.00 97.41
CA TYR A 96 -30.15 -29.36 96.01
C TYR A 96 -30.62 -28.15 95.20
N ASP A 97 -31.57 -27.38 95.75
CA ASP A 97 -32.14 -26.18 95.14
C ASP A 97 -31.06 -25.09 94.92
N ARG A 98 -30.12 -24.95 95.86
CA ARG A 98 -28.91 -24.10 95.69
C ARG A 98 -27.92 -24.68 94.69
N GLN A 99 -27.71 -25.99 94.68
CA GLN A 99 -26.82 -26.67 93.73
C GLN A 99 -27.34 -26.52 92.30
N GLU A 100 -28.63 -26.70 92.05
CA GLU A 100 -29.21 -26.55 90.72
C GLU A 100 -29.10 -25.10 90.24
N LYS A 101 -29.46 -24.13 91.09
CA LYS A 101 -29.31 -22.69 90.77
C LYS A 101 -27.85 -22.32 90.47
N ALA A 102 -26.89 -22.90 91.19
CA ALA A 102 -25.46 -22.75 90.90
C ALA A 102 -25.04 -23.43 89.59
N GLN A 103 -25.57 -24.61 89.26
CA GLN A 103 -25.30 -25.31 87.99
C GLN A 103 -25.90 -24.57 86.79
N GLN A 104 -27.13 -24.07 86.90
CA GLN A 104 -27.78 -23.24 85.87
C GLN A 104 -26.99 -21.95 85.63
N ALA A 105 -26.58 -21.25 86.70
CA ALA A 105 -25.74 -20.05 86.59
C ALA A 105 -24.36 -20.34 85.98
N LEU A 106 -23.72 -21.46 86.37
CA LEU A 106 -22.45 -21.91 85.79
C LEU A 106 -22.60 -22.25 84.30
N LYS A 107 -23.71 -22.87 83.90
CA LYS A 107 -24.00 -23.17 82.49
C LYS A 107 -24.15 -21.87 81.70
N ALA A 108 -25.01 -20.95 82.14
CA ALA A 108 -25.18 -19.65 81.48
C ALA A 108 -23.85 -18.88 81.34
N LYS A 109 -22.96 -18.94 82.35
CA LYS A 109 -21.62 -18.34 82.25
C LYS A 109 -20.67 -19.06 81.29
N LYS A 110 -20.76 -20.39 81.15
CA LYS A 110 -20.02 -21.14 80.12
C LYS A 110 -20.52 -20.81 78.72
N ASP A 111 -21.84 -20.70 78.55
CA ASP A 111 -22.46 -20.36 77.27
C ASP A 111 -22.04 -18.93 76.84
N SER A 112 -22.09 -17.93 77.74
CA SER A 112 -21.57 -16.58 77.48
C SER A 112 -20.05 -16.54 77.20
N LEU A 113 -19.25 -17.39 77.85
CA LEU A 113 -17.81 -17.48 77.56
C LEU A 113 -17.55 -18.07 76.16
N TRP A 114 -18.34 -19.06 75.74
CA TRP A 114 -18.25 -19.65 74.40
C TRP A 114 -18.65 -18.64 73.31
N GLU A 115 -19.69 -17.84 73.53
CA GLU A 115 -20.07 -16.73 72.65
C GLU A 115 -18.94 -15.69 72.55
N LEU A 116 -18.38 -15.27 73.68
CA LEU A 116 -17.25 -14.32 73.72
C LEU A 116 -16.02 -14.88 73.01
N GLU A 117 -15.66 -16.15 73.19
CA GLU A 117 -14.63 -16.81 72.40
C GLU A 117 -14.95 -16.79 70.90
N GLY A 118 -16.20 -17.02 70.51
CA GLY A 118 -16.66 -16.95 69.12
C GLY A 118 -16.46 -15.55 68.52
N HIS A 119 -16.83 -14.51 69.26
CA HIS A 119 -16.60 -13.11 68.87
C HIS A 119 -15.11 -12.77 68.78
N ILE A 120 -14.29 -13.18 69.76
CA ILE A 120 -12.82 -13.02 69.74
C ILE A 120 -12.24 -13.71 68.49
N LYS A 121 -12.68 -14.93 68.17
CA LYS A 121 -12.27 -15.69 66.97
C LYS A 121 -12.81 -15.09 65.66
N LYS A 122 -13.82 -14.21 65.69
CA LYS A 122 -14.26 -13.43 64.52
C LYS A 122 -13.39 -12.19 64.33
N ILE A 123 -13.21 -11.38 65.38
CA ILE A 123 -12.41 -10.16 65.36
C ILE A 123 -10.94 -10.47 65.00
N HIS A 124 -10.37 -11.58 65.47
CA HIS A 124 -9.01 -11.99 65.05
C HIS A 124 -8.90 -12.34 63.56
N ARG A 125 -9.98 -12.82 62.91
CA ARG A 125 -10.00 -13.04 61.46
C ARG A 125 -10.15 -11.73 60.71
N GLU A 126 -11.04 -10.84 61.16
CA GLU A 126 -11.22 -9.51 60.57
C GLU A 126 -9.92 -8.69 60.65
N ILE A 127 -9.19 -8.73 61.77
CA ILE A 127 -7.86 -8.12 61.91
C ILE A 127 -6.81 -8.76 60.98
N ALA A 128 -6.85 -10.08 60.77
CA ALA A 128 -5.94 -10.76 59.85
C ALA A 128 -6.24 -10.44 58.38
N GLU A 129 -7.52 -10.35 58.01
CA GLU A 129 -7.97 -9.92 56.67
C GLU A 129 -7.58 -8.46 56.40
N ILE A 130 -7.75 -7.56 57.37
CA ILE A 130 -7.28 -6.18 57.27
C ILE A 130 -5.76 -6.14 57.07
N ARG A 131 -4.97 -6.82 57.94
CA ARG A 131 -3.50 -6.84 57.84
C ARG A 131 -2.95 -7.46 56.55
N ASN A 132 -3.67 -8.40 55.95
CA ASN A 132 -3.30 -8.96 54.64
C ASN A 132 -3.62 -8.02 53.47
N ASN A 133 -4.59 -7.11 53.65
CA ASN A 133 -4.98 -6.11 52.65
C ASN A 133 -4.31 -4.73 52.88
N GLU A 134 -3.71 -4.50 54.04
CA GLU A 134 -2.88 -3.33 54.37
C GLU A 134 -1.61 -3.32 53.50
N VAL A 135 -1.69 -2.65 52.35
CA VAL A 135 -0.52 -2.31 51.52
C VAL A 135 0.44 -1.47 52.37
N THR A 136 1.50 -2.09 52.86
CA THR A 136 2.51 -1.44 53.71
C THR A 136 3.06 -0.18 53.04
N ASP A 137 3.29 0.89 53.81
CA ASP A 137 3.81 2.18 53.28
C ASP A 137 5.03 2.01 52.37
N ASN A 138 5.88 1.01 52.63
CA ASN A 138 7.01 0.66 51.78
C ASN A 138 6.60 0.30 50.34
N LEU A 139 5.54 -0.49 50.16
CA LEU A 139 5.00 -0.88 48.83
C LEU A 139 4.31 0.29 48.12
N TYR A 140 3.64 1.16 48.88
CA TYR A 140 3.04 2.39 48.35
C TYR A 140 4.12 3.37 47.87
N ASN A 141 5.15 3.61 48.69
CA ASN A 141 6.31 4.42 48.32
C ASN A 141 7.11 3.82 47.15
N GLU A 142 7.26 2.48 47.10
CA GLU A 142 7.95 1.81 45.98
C GLU A 142 7.13 1.90 44.67
N THR A 143 5.80 1.81 44.72
CA THR A 143 4.95 2.00 43.54
C THR A 143 4.92 3.47 43.07
N ILE A 144 4.93 4.45 43.98
CA ILE A 144 5.15 5.87 43.64
C ILE A 144 6.53 6.07 43.00
N ALA A 145 7.60 5.49 43.56
CA ALA A 145 8.94 5.60 42.99
C ALA A 145 9.03 4.99 41.58
N LYS A 146 8.42 3.82 41.37
CA LYS A 146 8.29 3.17 40.05
C LYS A 146 7.50 4.04 39.06
N ALA A 147 6.43 4.70 39.50
CA ALA A 147 5.66 5.63 38.68
C ALA A 147 6.47 6.88 38.31
N GLN A 148 7.09 7.56 39.28
CA GLN A 148 7.94 8.73 39.06
C GLN A 148 9.14 8.42 38.15
N GLN A 149 9.78 7.25 38.31
CA GLN A 149 10.89 6.85 37.45
C GLN A 149 10.42 6.47 36.04
N SER A 150 9.15 6.07 35.87
CA SER A 150 8.53 5.86 34.56
C SER A 150 8.20 7.19 33.88
N VAL A 151 7.69 8.18 34.62
CA VAL A 151 7.50 9.56 34.13
C VAL A 151 8.84 10.13 33.64
N LYS A 152 9.92 10.08 34.44
CA LYS A 152 11.26 10.54 34.04
C LYS A 152 11.80 9.85 32.78
N LYS A 153 11.49 8.56 32.57
CA LYS A 153 11.85 7.85 31.33
C LYS A 153 11.07 8.37 30.12
N LEU A 154 9.80 8.73 30.29
CA LEU A 154 8.97 9.31 29.23
C LEU A 154 9.37 10.76 28.92
N GLU A 155 9.66 11.57 29.94
CA GLU A 155 10.17 12.94 29.81
C GLU A 155 11.49 12.96 29.03
N ASN A 156 12.47 12.14 29.43
CA ASN A 156 13.74 12.02 28.72
C ASN A 156 13.56 11.54 27.27
N ARG A 157 12.61 10.63 27.01
CA ARG A 157 12.29 10.17 25.64
C ARG A 157 11.64 11.27 24.81
N LEU A 158 10.78 12.09 25.40
CA LEU A 158 10.15 13.24 24.75
C LEU A 158 11.18 14.33 24.42
N ASP A 159 12.08 14.65 25.35
CA ASP A 159 13.19 15.59 25.12
C ASP A 159 14.12 15.14 23.98
N VAL A 160 14.50 13.86 23.93
CA VAL A 160 15.29 13.30 22.82
C VAL A 160 14.55 13.38 21.48
N VAL A 161 13.24 13.13 21.46
CA VAL A 161 12.41 13.28 20.25
C VAL A 161 12.30 14.75 19.83
N ASN A 162 12.06 15.68 20.77
CA ASN A 162 11.98 17.11 20.50
C ASN A 162 13.31 17.68 19.98
N LYS A 163 14.44 17.27 20.55
CA LYS A 163 15.78 17.64 20.06
C LYS A 163 16.04 17.12 18.65
N ARG A 164 15.64 15.88 18.35
CA ARG A 164 15.72 15.32 16.98
C ARG A 164 14.81 16.06 16.00
N ALA A 165 13.58 16.39 16.41
CA ALA A 165 12.66 17.18 15.59
C ALA A 165 13.22 18.60 15.32
N GLY A 166 13.78 19.25 16.34
CA GLY A 166 14.46 20.55 16.21
C GLY A 166 15.62 20.52 15.21
N ALA A 167 16.47 19.49 15.27
CA ALA A 167 17.56 19.31 14.31
C ALA A 167 17.05 19.14 12.87
N VAL A 168 16.04 18.29 12.65
CA VAL A 168 15.43 18.07 11.32
C VAL A 168 14.70 19.33 10.81
N MET A 169 14.09 20.13 11.70
CA MET A 169 13.50 21.42 11.31
C MET A 169 14.55 22.46 10.93
N ALA A 170 15.71 22.49 11.61
CA ALA A 170 16.82 23.36 11.24
C ALA A 170 17.43 22.97 9.89
N GLU A 171 17.63 21.67 9.64
CA GLU A 171 18.04 21.14 8.33
C GLU A 171 17.01 21.47 7.24
N ASN A 172 15.72 21.31 7.51
CA ASN A 172 14.65 21.68 6.58
C ASN A 172 14.63 23.19 6.26
N ALA A 173 14.93 24.05 7.24
CA ALA A 173 15.05 25.50 7.04
C ALA A 173 16.26 25.86 6.17
N GLN A 174 17.41 25.21 6.36
CA GLN A 174 18.59 25.37 5.50
C GLN A 174 18.31 24.89 4.07
N LEU A 175 17.65 23.75 3.90
CA LEU A 175 17.25 23.25 2.58
C LEU A 175 16.31 24.21 1.85
N ARG A 176 15.36 24.84 2.56
CA ARG A 176 14.51 25.91 1.97
C ARG A 176 15.33 27.11 1.51
N GLN A 177 16.23 27.62 2.36
CA GLN A 177 17.10 28.73 1.99
C GLN A 177 17.96 28.43 0.76
N THR A 178 18.48 27.20 0.63
CA THR A 178 19.20 26.74 -0.56
C THR A 178 18.30 26.68 -1.80
N ILE A 179 17.06 26.20 -1.67
CA ILE A 179 16.08 26.18 -2.77
C ILE A 179 15.73 27.61 -3.21
N ASP A 180 15.42 28.51 -2.27
CA ASP A 180 15.10 29.91 -2.55
C ASP A 180 16.28 30.63 -3.22
N HIS A 181 17.52 30.36 -2.77
CA HIS A 181 18.73 30.85 -3.41
C HIS A 181 18.87 30.35 -4.85
N MET A 182 18.73 29.04 -5.10
CA MET A 182 18.79 28.48 -6.46
C MET A 182 17.66 29.01 -7.37
N LEU A 183 16.48 29.31 -6.81
CA LEU A 183 15.38 29.94 -7.55
C LEU A 183 15.71 31.39 -7.93
N THR A 184 16.34 32.16 -7.05
CA THR A 184 16.81 33.52 -7.39
C THR A 184 17.94 33.53 -8.41
N GLU A 185 18.89 32.60 -8.33
CA GLU A 185 19.94 32.42 -9.36
C GLU A 185 19.36 32.03 -10.72
N ARG A 186 18.41 31.09 -10.75
CA ARG A 186 17.70 30.73 -11.98
C ARG A 186 16.92 31.92 -12.57
N ALA A 187 16.33 32.76 -11.74
CA ALA A 187 15.63 33.96 -12.19
C ALA A 187 16.60 34.99 -12.80
N THR A 188 17.75 35.26 -12.16
CA THR A 188 18.76 36.18 -12.71
C THR A 188 19.41 35.61 -13.98
N PHE A 189 19.67 34.31 -14.03
CA PHE A 189 20.15 33.62 -15.23
C PHE A 189 19.17 33.78 -16.40
N ASN A 190 17.87 33.54 -16.19
CA ASN A 190 16.85 33.72 -17.22
C ASN A 190 16.82 35.16 -17.78
N ILE A 191 16.93 36.17 -16.90
CA ILE A 191 16.98 37.59 -17.30
C ILE A 191 18.25 37.91 -18.10
N MET A 192 19.40 37.28 -17.80
CA MET A 192 20.62 37.43 -18.58
C MET A 192 20.54 36.69 -19.93
N TRP A 193 19.95 35.50 -19.95
CA TRP A 193 19.70 34.71 -21.16
C TRP A 193 18.78 35.45 -22.14
N GLU A 194 17.67 36.00 -21.67
CA GLU A 194 16.74 36.80 -22.49
C GLU A 194 17.43 38.02 -23.10
N LYS A 195 18.28 38.73 -22.34
CA LYS A 195 19.10 39.85 -22.84
C LYS A 195 20.12 39.41 -23.90
N LEU A 196 20.69 38.20 -23.77
CA LEU A 196 21.60 37.63 -24.77
C LEU A 196 20.86 37.23 -26.06
N VAL A 197 19.69 36.60 -25.94
CA VAL A 197 18.82 36.26 -27.07
C VAL A 197 18.35 37.51 -27.82
N ASN A 198 17.94 38.57 -27.10
CA ASN A 198 17.52 39.81 -27.71
C ASN A 198 18.67 40.50 -28.46
N LYS A 199 19.88 40.57 -27.89
CA LYS A 199 21.08 41.07 -28.60
C LYS A 199 21.44 40.24 -29.84
N LEU A 200 21.29 38.92 -29.78
CA LEU A 200 21.51 38.04 -30.93
C LEU A 200 20.49 38.32 -32.06
N ASN A 201 19.23 38.56 -31.70
CA ASN A 201 18.17 38.87 -32.66
C ASN A 201 18.31 40.28 -33.24
N GLU A 202 18.75 41.27 -32.44
CA GLU A 202 19.16 42.60 -32.93
C GLU A 202 20.32 42.49 -33.93
N GLY A 203 21.36 41.73 -33.60
CA GLY A 203 22.50 41.47 -34.50
C GLY A 203 22.10 40.79 -35.81
N LYS A 204 21.18 39.81 -35.76
CA LYS A 204 20.59 39.19 -36.95
C LYS A 204 19.81 40.19 -37.80
N ARG A 205 19.03 41.08 -37.18
CA ARG A 205 18.29 42.13 -37.90
C ARG A 205 19.27 43.05 -38.63
N TYR A 206 20.26 43.63 -37.94
CA TYR A 206 21.27 44.48 -38.58
C TYR A 206 22.04 43.78 -39.71
N MET A 207 22.27 42.45 -39.62
CA MET A 207 22.86 41.66 -40.70
C MET A 207 21.92 41.53 -41.91
N ILE A 208 20.62 41.34 -41.69
CA ILE A 208 19.60 41.32 -42.77
C ILE A 208 19.47 42.71 -43.39
N ASP A 209 19.33 43.75 -42.58
CA ASP A 209 19.23 45.15 -43.03
C ASP A 209 20.44 45.54 -43.91
N LEU A 210 21.64 45.04 -43.58
CA LEU A 210 22.88 45.25 -44.35
C LEU A 210 22.92 44.44 -45.66
N ILE A 211 22.39 43.22 -45.66
CA ILE A 211 22.27 42.39 -46.88
C ILE A 211 21.26 43.04 -47.84
N GLU A 212 20.12 43.52 -47.36
CA GLU A 212 19.11 44.22 -48.17
C GLU A 212 19.67 45.49 -48.81
N GLN A 213 20.39 46.32 -48.02
CA GLN A 213 21.10 47.49 -48.54
C GLN A 213 22.17 47.12 -49.57
N ALA A 214 22.91 46.02 -49.36
CA ALA A 214 23.91 45.55 -50.31
C ALA A 214 23.27 45.08 -51.63
N THR A 215 22.20 44.28 -51.57
CA THR A 215 21.45 43.82 -52.75
C THR A 215 20.89 45.01 -53.53
N SER A 216 20.21 45.95 -52.88
CA SER A 216 19.71 47.17 -53.54
C SER A 216 20.83 48.00 -54.21
N ALA A 217 22.02 48.04 -53.62
CA ALA A 217 23.20 48.67 -54.23
C ALA A 217 23.78 47.86 -55.42
N TYR A 218 23.64 46.54 -55.43
CA TYR A 218 23.98 45.69 -56.59
C TYR A 218 22.97 45.85 -57.73
N ASP A 219 21.67 45.84 -57.44
CA ASP A 219 20.58 45.98 -58.42
C ASP A 219 20.67 47.33 -59.15
N THR A 220 20.79 48.42 -58.38
CA THR A 220 20.93 49.78 -58.94
C THR A 220 22.22 49.95 -59.74
N ARG A 221 23.32 49.30 -59.34
CA ARG A 221 24.56 49.25 -60.14
C ARG A 221 24.35 48.46 -61.44
N GLU A 222 23.60 47.37 -61.43
CA GLU A 222 23.31 46.57 -62.63
C GLU A 222 22.38 47.29 -63.60
N GLU A 223 21.36 48.00 -63.11
CA GLU A 223 20.56 48.95 -63.89
C GLU A 223 21.44 50.02 -64.57
N LEU A 224 22.44 50.56 -63.86
CA LEU A 224 23.35 51.57 -64.43
C LEU A 224 24.31 50.96 -65.46
N CYS A 225 24.82 49.74 -65.22
CA CYS A 225 25.66 49.03 -66.18
C CYS A 225 24.90 48.68 -67.48
N THR A 226 23.65 48.21 -67.38
CA THR A 226 22.81 47.90 -68.54
C THR A 226 22.43 49.16 -69.32
N LYS A 227 22.02 50.25 -68.64
CA LYS A 227 21.78 51.56 -69.26
C LYS A 227 23.03 52.10 -69.98
N LEU A 228 24.21 51.97 -69.38
CA LEU A 228 25.49 52.38 -69.99
C LEU A 228 25.80 51.55 -71.24
N GLN A 229 25.60 50.24 -71.22
CA GLN A 229 25.84 49.38 -72.37
C GLN A 229 24.88 49.70 -73.52
N ILE A 230 23.59 49.93 -73.24
CA ILE A 230 22.60 50.38 -74.25
C ILE A 230 23.03 51.71 -74.89
N LEU A 231 23.48 52.69 -74.10
CA LEU A 231 23.95 53.98 -74.61
C LEU A 231 25.22 53.85 -75.47
N LYS A 232 26.13 52.96 -75.08
CA LYS A 232 27.36 52.65 -75.83
C LYS A 232 27.06 51.97 -77.17
N ASP A 233 26.17 50.98 -77.18
CA ASP A 233 25.80 50.26 -78.40
C ASP A 233 25.01 51.15 -79.35
N LYS A 234 24.11 52.00 -78.84
CA LYS A 234 23.49 53.08 -79.62
C LYS A 234 24.55 54.01 -80.21
N GLY A 235 25.48 54.53 -79.40
CA GLY A 235 26.53 55.43 -79.88
C GLY A 235 27.45 54.79 -80.93
N GLN A 236 27.64 53.47 -80.88
CA GLN A 236 28.33 52.71 -81.93
C GLN A 236 27.49 52.57 -83.20
N SER A 237 26.18 52.33 -83.07
CA SER A 237 25.24 52.27 -84.20
C SER A 237 25.11 53.62 -84.92
N ASP A 238 24.86 54.70 -84.17
CA ASP A 238 24.75 56.08 -84.68
C ASP A 238 26.05 56.48 -85.42
N LYS A 239 27.22 56.13 -84.86
CA LYS A 239 28.53 56.33 -85.52
C LYS A 239 28.66 55.53 -86.83
N LEU A 240 28.17 54.30 -86.89
CA LEU A 240 28.20 53.48 -88.11
C LEU A 240 27.25 54.04 -89.18
N ALA A 241 26.06 54.51 -88.79
CA ALA A 241 25.12 55.20 -89.68
C ALA A 241 25.76 56.47 -90.29
N HIS A 242 26.32 57.37 -89.47
CA HIS A 242 27.00 58.56 -89.96
C HIS A 242 28.20 58.24 -90.88
N ILE A 243 28.93 57.14 -90.65
CA ILE A 243 29.98 56.68 -91.56
C ILE A 243 29.41 56.20 -92.91
N GLN A 244 28.22 55.58 -92.92
CA GLN A 244 27.53 55.19 -94.17
C GLN A 244 27.01 56.43 -94.93
N GLU A 245 26.36 57.37 -94.24
CA GLU A 245 25.90 58.65 -94.79
C GLU A 245 27.06 59.44 -95.43
N MET A 246 28.17 59.60 -94.73
CA MET A 246 29.36 60.28 -95.25
C MET A 246 29.97 59.56 -96.47
N ARG A 247 29.93 58.22 -96.51
CA ARG A 247 30.34 57.43 -97.70
C ARG A 247 29.35 57.57 -98.86
N GLU A 248 28.09 57.91 -98.62
CA GLU A 248 27.11 58.20 -99.68
C GLU A 248 27.24 59.61 -100.22
N LEU A 249 27.46 60.59 -99.35
CA LEU A 249 27.77 61.96 -99.74
C LEU A 249 29.07 62.00 -100.55
N GLN A 250 30.13 61.28 -100.12
CA GLN A 250 31.35 61.18 -100.92
C GLN A 250 31.10 60.49 -102.27
N ARG A 251 30.34 59.38 -102.33
CA ARG A 251 30.00 58.71 -103.60
C ARG A 251 29.20 59.61 -104.56
N LYS A 252 28.34 60.49 -104.03
CA LYS A 252 27.61 61.50 -104.81
C LYS A 252 28.57 62.57 -105.34
N LEU A 253 29.41 63.15 -104.48
CA LEU A 253 30.43 64.13 -104.89
C LEU A 253 31.42 63.57 -105.92
N ASP A 254 31.88 62.32 -105.77
CA ASP A 254 32.76 61.64 -106.72
C ASP A 254 32.07 61.39 -108.08
N HIS A 255 30.75 61.18 -108.07
CA HIS A 255 29.95 61.04 -109.30
C HIS A 255 29.74 62.39 -109.97
N ASP A 256 29.35 63.42 -109.22
CA ASP A 256 29.11 64.77 -109.71
C ASP A 256 30.40 65.40 -110.26
N ALA A 257 31.55 65.16 -109.62
CA ALA A 257 32.86 65.59 -110.12
C ALA A 257 33.23 64.92 -111.46
N LYS A 258 33.00 63.59 -111.58
CA LYS A 258 33.22 62.86 -112.85
C LYS A 258 32.23 63.27 -113.93
N LEU A 259 30.99 63.60 -113.56
CA LEU A 259 29.98 64.14 -114.47
C LEU A 259 30.38 65.54 -114.95
N GLN A 260 30.89 66.40 -114.07
CA GLN A 260 31.41 67.72 -114.42
C GLN A 260 32.65 67.64 -115.32
N GLU A 261 33.58 66.71 -115.05
CA GLU A 261 34.73 66.42 -115.93
C GLU A 261 34.26 65.92 -117.31
N PHE A 262 33.35 64.95 -117.34
CA PHE A 262 32.77 64.41 -118.57
C PHE A 262 32.02 65.48 -119.38
N LEU A 263 31.24 66.35 -118.72
CA LEU A 263 30.57 67.48 -119.36
C LEU A 263 31.57 68.53 -119.86
N GLY A 264 32.69 68.75 -119.17
CA GLY A 264 33.80 69.55 -119.65
C GLY A 264 34.43 68.98 -120.93
N ILE A 265 34.77 67.68 -120.93
CA ILE A 265 35.36 66.98 -122.08
C ILE A 265 34.38 66.88 -123.26
N LYS A 266 33.08 66.71 -123.00
CA LYS A 266 32.02 66.68 -124.03
C LYS A 266 31.64 68.08 -124.53
N GLY A 267 31.78 69.10 -123.69
CA GLY A 267 31.56 70.51 -124.03
C GLY A 267 32.65 71.12 -124.91
N GLN A 268 33.84 70.50 -124.96
CA GLN A 268 34.86 70.82 -125.96
C GLN A 268 34.34 70.48 -127.37
N ARG A 269 33.99 71.51 -128.14
CA ARG A 269 33.51 71.38 -129.53
C ARG A 269 34.56 70.69 -130.42
N ARG A 270 34.37 69.39 -130.67
CA ARG A 270 35.02 68.68 -131.78
C ARG A 270 34.22 68.93 -133.05
N ALA A 271 34.78 69.68 -133.99
CA ALA A 271 34.11 70.07 -135.23
C ALA A 271 34.09 68.92 -136.27
N ASN A 272 33.27 67.89 -136.01
CA ASN A 272 33.08 66.75 -136.92
C ASN A 272 31.73 66.87 -137.66
N ALA A 273 31.72 67.51 -138.83
CA ALA A 273 30.52 67.66 -139.67
C ALA A 273 29.87 66.32 -140.09
N GLU A 274 30.68 65.26 -140.18
CA GLU A 274 30.25 63.90 -140.56
C GLU A 274 29.26 63.23 -139.57
N LEU A 275 29.11 63.77 -138.35
CA LEU A 275 28.23 63.20 -137.33
C LEU A 275 26.76 63.61 -137.49
N GLU A 276 26.47 64.82 -137.96
CA GLU A 276 25.09 65.32 -138.07
C GLU A 276 24.28 64.56 -139.12
N GLU A 277 24.86 64.23 -140.28
CA GLU A 277 24.24 63.33 -141.27
C GLU A 277 23.99 61.94 -140.70
N ARG A 278 24.90 61.44 -139.85
CA ARG A 278 24.82 60.09 -139.27
C ARG A 278 23.74 59.98 -138.18
N GLU A 279 23.44 61.05 -137.47
CA GLU A 279 22.30 61.11 -136.54
C GLU A 279 20.97 61.25 -137.28
N ALA A 280 20.92 62.01 -138.40
CA ALA A 280 19.73 62.07 -139.26
C ALA A 280 19.35 60.68 -139.81
N GLN A 281 20.33 59.88 -140.24
CA GLN A 281 20.11 58.49 -140.67
C GLN A 281 19.67 57.56 -139.53
N LYS A 282 20.18 57.74 -138.30
CA LYS A 282 19.74 56.96 -137.13
C LYS A 282 18.27 57.21 -136.77
N ARG A 283 17.79 58.46 -136.86
CA ARG A 283 16.38 58.78 -136.57
C ARG A 283 15.40 58.04 -137.48
N LYS A 284 15.71 57.88 -138.78
CA LYS A 284 14.87 57.07 -139.69
C LYS A 284 14.82 55.59 -139.29
N LYS A 285 15.98 54.98 -139.00
CA LYS A 285 16.05 53.58 -138.56
C LYS A 285 15.37 53.32 -137.21
N MET A 286 15.26 54.32 -136.34
CA MET A 286 14.52 54.21 -135.08
C MET A 286 13.00 54.16 -135.31
N LEU A 287 12.48 54.94 -136.27
CA LEU A 287 11.07 54.87 -136.70
C LEU A 287 10.75 53.51 -137.33
N GLU A 288 11.58 53.04 -138.27
CA GLU A 288 11.45 51.72 -138.92
C GLU A 288 11.46 50.54 -137.94
N ASN A 289 12.07 50.70 -136.75
CA ASN A 289 12.07 49.67 -135.71
C ASN A 289 10.85 49.79 -134.77
N LEU A 290 10.38 51.01 -134.47
CA LEU A 290 9.14 51.22 -133.71
C LEU A 290 7.93 50.64 -134.47
N GLU A 291 7.91 50.83 -135.79
CA GLU A 291 6.86 50.34 -136.68
C GLU A 291 6.82 48.80 -136.74
N LYS A 292 7.98 48.13 -136.68
CA LYS A 292 8.07 46.66 -136.54
C LYS A 292 7.60 46.18 -135.18
N GLN A 293 7.99 46.85 -134.09
CA GLN A 293 7.52 46.49 -132.75
C GLN A 293 5.99 46.64 -132.64
N TYR A 294 5.42 47.68 -133.25
CA TYR A 294 3.96 47.84 -133.35
C TYR A 294 3.32 46.65 -134.08
N GLN A 295 3.85 46.24 -135.24
CA GLN A 295 3.37 45.07 -135.99
C GLN A 295 3.55 43.74 -135.24
N GLU A 296 4.60 43.59 -134.43
CA GLU A 296 4.80 42.42 -133.56
C GLU A 296 3.77 42.38 -132.43
N TYR A 297 3.49 43.51 -131.76
CA TYR A 297 2.44 43.58 -130.74
C TYR A 297 1.03 43.39 -131.33
N GLU A 298 0.75 43.90 -132.53
CA GLU A 298 -0.52 43.67 -133.25
C GLU A 298 -0.70 42.18 -133.61
N GLN A 299 0.36 41.50 -134.04
CA GLN A 299 0.37 40.05 -134.29
C GLN A 299 0.18 39.22 -132.99
N ILE A 300 0.78 39.64 -131.88
CA ILE A 300 0.57 39.00 -130.58
C ILE A 300 -0.88 39.20 -130.11
N MET A 301 -1.40 40.43 -130.22
CA MET A 301 -2.76 40.76 -129.77
C MET A 301 -3.83 40.02 -130.58
N THR A 302 -3.71 39.99 -131.91
CA THR A 302 -4.60 39.19 -132.78
C THR A 302 -4.48 37.69 -132.50
N ARG A 303 -3.29 37.18 -132.14
CA ARG A 303 -3.12 35.78 -131.72
C ARG A 303 -3.78 35.46 -130.37
N ILE A 304 -3.82 36.42 -129.44
CA ILE A 304 -4.53 36.27 -128.15
C ILE A 304 -6.05 36.36 -128.36
N MET A 305 -6.55 37.29 -129.17
CA MET A 305 -7.98 37.37 -129.53
C MET A 305 -8.47 36.06 -130.19
N ASN A 306 -7.72 35.56 -131.18
CA ASN A 306 -7.99 34.27 -131.85
C ASN A 306 -7.96 33.07 -130.88
N PHE A 307 -7.18 33.12 -129.80
CA PHE A 307 -7.13 32.05 -128.79
C PHE A 307 -8.25 32.17 -127.74
N SER A 308 -8.65 33.39 -127.39
CA SER A 308 -9.69 33.63 -126.38
C SER A 308 -11.13 33.66 -126.94
N GLY A 309 -11.31 33.78 -128.25
CA GLY A 309 -12.62 33.76 -128.91
C GLY A 309 -13.51 34.97 -128.58
N GLU A 310 -12.91 36.12 -128.29
CA GLU A 310 -13.60 37.39 -128.00
C GLU A 310 -13.02 38.48 -128.90
N ASP A 311 -13.86 39.12 -129.72
CA ASP A 311 -13.46 40.17 -130.68
C ASP A 311 -13.32 41.57 -130.03
N ASP A 312 -13.61 41.69 -128.74
CA ASP A 312 -13.62 42.95 -127.97
C ASP A 312 -12.47 42.95 -126.95
N ILE A 313 -11.52 43.88 -127.16
CA ILE A 313 -10.29 44.02 -126.37
C ILE A 313 -10.58 44.39 -124.91
N ASP A 314 -11.50 45.33 -124.66
CA ASP A 314 -11.80 45.78 -123.30
C ASP A 314 -12.49 44.67 -122.51
N ARG A 315 -13.33 43.88 -123.18
CA ARG A 315 -14.01 42.71 -122.62
C ARG A 315 -13.06 41.55 -122.34
N LEU A 316 -12.05 41.35 -123.19
CA LEU A 316 -10.95 40.40 -122.97
C LEU A 316 -10.13 40.79 -121.73
N VAL A 317 -9.73 42.07 -121.62
CA VAL A 317 -8.97 42.60 -120.47
C VAL A 317 -9.79 42.47 -119.18
N ALA A 318 -11.09 42.82 -119.20
CA ALA A 318 -11.97 42.67 -118.04
C ALA A 318 -12.11 41.21 -117.56
N LYS A 319 -12.13 40.24 -118.49
CA LYS A 319 -12.09 38.80 -118.13
C LYS A 319 -10.75 38.39 -117.53
N PHE A 320 -9.64 38.90 -118.04
CA PHE A 320 -8.31 38.62 -117.49
C PHE A 320 -8.14 39.19 -116.09
N ILE A 321 -8.50 40.46 -115.86
CA ILE A 321 -8.48 41.10 -114.53
C ILE A 321 -9.34 40.30 -113.55
N LYS A 322 -10.57 39.93 -113.92
CA LYS A 322 -11.41 39.09 -113.04
C LYS A 322 -10.78 37.73 -112.72
N LYS A 323 -10.09 37.11 -113.68
CA LYS A 323 -9.38 35.83 -113.45
C LYS A 323 -8.12 36.00 -112.62
N GLU A 324 -7.46 37.15 -112.70
CA GLU A 324 -6.35 37.54 -111.84
C GLU A 324 -6.81 37.80 -110.41
N GLU A 325 -7.94 38.51 -110.21
CA GLU A 325 -8.60 38.71 -108.92
C GLU A 325 -9.03 37.37 -108.28
N GLU A 326 -9.68 36.48 -109.03
CA GLU A 326 -10.06 35.13 -108.57
C GLU A 326 -8.82 34.30 -108.17
N ASN A 327 -7.72 34.40 -108.93
CA ASN A 327 -6.47 33.69 -108.64
C ASN A 327 -5.68 34.30 -107.46
N PHE A 328 -5.72 35.62 -107.30
CA PHE A 328 -5.10 36.34 -106.19
C PHE A 328 -5.84 36.06 -104.87
N ALA A 329 -7.18 35.97 -104.90
CA ALA A 329 -7.97 35.53 -103.76
C ALA A 329 -7.64 34.08 -103.35
N LEU A 330 -7.49 33.17 -104.33
CA LEU A 330 -7.04 31.79 -104.08
C LEU A 330 -5.61 31.74 -103.51
N PHE A 331 -4.69 32.55 -104.03
CA PHE A 331 -3.32 32.64 -103.53
C PHE A 331 -3.27 33.12 -102.07
N ASN A 332 -4.04 34.15 -101.73
CA ASN A 332 -4.13 34.65 -100.35
C ASN A 332 -4.71 33.60 -99.41
N TYR A 333 -5.78 32.90 -99.81
CA TYR A 333 -6.34 31.79 -99.02
C TYR A 333 -5.35 30.63 -98.81
N VAL A 334 -4.53 30.30 -99.82
CA VAL A 334 -3.45 29.30 -99.69
C VAL A 334 -2.37 29.76 -98.71
N ASN A 335 -2.02 31.05 -98.70
CA ASN A 335 -1.05 31.62 -97.76
C ASN A 335 -1.60 31.67 -96.33
N GLU A 336 -2.86 32.06 -96.14
CA GLU A 336 -3.55 32.01 -94.84
C GLU A 336 -3.61 30.58 -94.30
N LEU A 337 -3.98 29.60 -95.13
CA LEU A 337 -3.98 28.18 -94.74
C LEU A 337 -2.57 27.64 -94.47
N SER A 338 -1.55 28.14 -95.17
CA SER A 338 -0.14 27.80 -94.88
C SER A 338 0.29 28.33 -93.52
N HIS A 339 -0.07 29.57 -93.16
CA HIS A 339 0.19 30.12 -91.82
C HIS A 339 -0.63 29.43 -90.71
N GLU A 340 -1.85 28.98 -91.00
CA GLU A 340 -2.61 28.14 -90.06
C GLU A 340 -1.90 26.79 -89.84
N VAL A 341 -1.37 26.17 -90.90
CA VAL A 341 -0.58 24.93 -90.80
C VAL A 341 0.75 25.15 -90.06
N GLU A 342 1.45 26.26 -90.29
CA GLU A 342 2.67 26.64 -89.56
C GLU A 342 2.39 26.82 -88.06
N THR A 343 1.41 27.65 -87.69
CA THR A 343 1.07 27.91 -86.28
C THR A 343 0.51 26.67 -85.56
N LEU A 344 -0.25 25.81 -86.26
CA LEU A 344 -0.64 24.51 -85.73
C LEU A 344 0.59 23.59 -85.52
N THR A 345 1.55 23.57 -86.45
CA THR A 345 2.79 22.78 -86.32
C THR A 345 3.66 23.25 -85.16
N GLU A 346 3.80 24.57 -84.95
CA GLU A 346 4.47 25.14 -83.77
C GLU A 346 3.76 24.72 -82.46
N SER A 347 2.43 24.79 -82.41
CA SER A 347 1.67 24.37 -81.22
C SER A 347 1.81 22.87 -80.93
N VAL A 348 1.88 22.03 -81.96
CA VAL A 348 2.12 20.59 -81.83
C VAL A 348 3.54 20.31 -81.33
N GLN A 349 4.55 21.04 -81.82
CA GLN A 349 5.93 20.91 -81.32
C GLN A 349 6.00 21.31 -79.84
N LEU A 350 5.43 22.46 -79.46
CA LEU A 350 5.41 22.94 -78.08
C LEU A 350 4.68 21.95 -77.14
N LEU A 351 3.62 21.28 -77.61
CA LEU A 351 2.96 20.21 -76.86
C LEU A 351 3.83 18.95 -76.74
N GLN A 352 4.60 18.58 -77.76
CA GLN A 352 5.55 17.45 -77.70
C GLN A 352 6.71 17.75 -76.73
N ASP A 353 7.24 18.97 -76.75
CA ASP A 353 8.32 19.40 -75.85
C ASP A 353 7.85 19.37 -74.38
N ASN A 354 6.65 19.89 -74.09
CA ASN A 354 6.02 19.80 -72.78
C ASN A 354 5.80 18.35 -72.31
N ILE A 355 5.43 17.43 -73.23
CA ILE A 355 5.28 16.00 -72.92
C ILE A 355 6.65 15.38 -72.59
N ALA A 356 7.70 15.73 -73.32
CA ALA A 356 9.05 15.24 -73.06
C ALA A 356 9.59 15.73 -71.70
N GLU A 357 9.39 17.01 -71.36
CA GLU A 357 9.72 17.54 -70.03
C GLU A 357 8.94 16.81 -68.92
N GLN A 358 7.63 16.60 -69.12
CA GLN A 358 6.80 15.92 -68.12
C GLN A 358 7.15 14.43 -67.93
N ILE A 359 7.67 13.76 -68.97
CA ILE A 359 8.23 12.40 -68.88
C ILE A 359 9.52 12.43 -68.05
N ALA A 360 10.49 13.29 -68.37
CA ALA A 360 11.75 13.39 -67.63
C ALA A 360 11.53 13.74 -66.14
N ILE A 361 10.56 14.60 -65.83
CA ILE A 361 10.13 14.92 -64.47
C ILE A 361 9.54 13.70 -63.75
N ASN A 362 8.88 12.78 -64.46
CA ASN A 362 8.32 11.56 -63.86
C ASN A 362 9.40 10.48 -63.67
N GLU A 363 10.28 10.26 -64.64
CA GLU A 363 11.43 9.34 -64.51
C GLU A 363 12.33 9.75 -63.32
N SER A 364 12.59 11.05 -63.14
CA SER A 364 13.33 11.57 -62.00
C SER A 364 12.62 11.34 -60.65
N LYS A 365 11.28 11.38 -60.61
CA LYS A 365 10.50 11.07 -59.41
C LYS A 365 10.44 9.58 -59.12
N GLU A 366 10.38 8.73 -60.15
CA GLU A 366 10.39 7.28 -60.03
C GLU A 366 11.74 6.81 -59.44
N HIS A 367 12.85 7.30 -59.99
CA HIS A 367 14.19 7.02 -59.45
C HIS A 367 14.35 7.49 -58.00
N SER A 368 13.88 8.71 -57.67
CA SER A 368 13.88 9.22 -56.29
C SER A 368 12.91 8.48 -55.35
N GLN A 369 11.92 7.75 -55.86
CA GLN A 369 11.05 6.89 -55.06
C GLN A 369 11.69 5.52 -54.84
N ASP A 370 12.33 4.93 -55.86
CA ASP A 370 13.10 3.69 -55.72
C ASP A 370 14.27 3.84 -54.73
N ASP A 371 15.08 4.91 -54.85
CA ASP A 371 16.15 5.23 -53.89
C ASP A 371 15.63 5.27 -52.43
N ASN A 372 14.46 5.87 -52.23
CA ASN A 372 13.82 6.00 -50.92
C ASN A 372 13.19 4.68 -50.44
N ILE A 373 12.66 3.86 -51.36
CA ILE A 373 12.15 2.52 -51.06
C ILE A 373 13.29 1.58 -50.65
N ASP A 374 14.44 1.63 -51.33
CA ASP A 374 15.61 0.81 -50.98
C ASP A 374 16.28 1.30 -49.69
N ALA A 375 16.32 2.61 -49.43
CA ALA A 375 16.72 3.14 -48.12
C ALA A 375 15.79 2.65 -46.98
N LEU A 376 14.47 2.61 -47.22
CA LEU A 376 13.49 2.10 -46.26
C LEU A 376 13.61 0.58 -46.05
N ARG A 377 13.84 -0.21 -47.11
CA ARG A 377 14.11 -1.66 -47.02
C ARG A 377 15.37 -1.96 -46.21
N LEU A 378 16.44 -1.19 -46.43
CA LEU A 378 17.70 -1.35 -45.70
C LEU A 378 17.50 -1.03 -44.21
N ALA A 379 16.78 0.05 -43.88
CA ALA A 379 16.42 0.40 -42.51
C ALA A 379 15.47 -0.64 -41.85
N GLU A 380 14.54 -1.25 -42.59
CA GLU A 380 13.72 -2.37 -42.11
C GLU A 380 14.60 -3.57 -41.74
N GLN A 381 15.55 -3.93 -42.62
CA GLN A 381 16.46 -5.05 -42.37
C GLN A 381 17.40 -4.79 -41.19
N GLU A 382 17.98 -3.60 -41.05
CA GLU A 382 18.77 -3.23 -39.87
C GLU A 382 17.95 -3.33 -38.57
N CYS A 383 16.71 -2.83 -38.57
CA CYS A 383 15.80 -2.96 -37.43
C CYS A 383 15.47 -4.42 -37.10
N ARG A 384 15.34 -5.27 -38.13
CA ARG A 384 15.07 -6.69 -37.98
C ARG A 384 16.27 -7.46 -37.42
N GLU A 385 17.48 -7.23 -37.93
CA GLU A 385 18.71 -7.84 -37.41
C GLU A 385 19.00 -7.39 -35.96
N ALA A 386 18.68 -6.14 -35.63
CA ALA A 386 18.70 -5.64 -34.25
C ALA A 386 17.65 -6.34 -33.35
N ALA A 387 16.45 -6.61 -33.86
CA ALA A 387 15.41 -7.32 -33.12
C ALA A 387 15.73 -8.82 -32.93
N GLU A 388 16.23 -9.49 -33.95
CA GLU A 388 16.62 -10.91 -33.90
C GLU A 388 17.83 -11.12 -32.96
N SER A 389 18.84 -10.25 -33.01
CA SER A 389 19.98 -10.29 -32.07
C SER A 389 19.57 -9.94 -30.63
N ALA A 390 18.65 -9.00 -30.41
CA ALA A 390 18.07 -8.74 -29.10
C ALA A 390 17.26 -9.95 -28.56
N ALA A 391 16.53 -10.66 -29.42
CA ALA A 391 15.82 -11.88 -29.07
C ALA A 391 16.78 -13.01 -28.69
N GLU A 392 17.90 -13.20 -29.41
CA GLU A 392 18.96 -14.13 -29.00
C GLU A 392 19.54 -13.79 -27.62
N ILE A 393 19.84 -12.50 -27.37
CA ILE A 393 20.38 -12.05 -26.08
C ILE A 393 19.37 -12.34 -24.96
N LYS A 394 18.07 -12.10 -25.19
CA LYS A 394 17.01 -12.46 -24.25
C LYS A 394 16.99 -13.97 -23.96
N ILE A 395 16.99 -14.82 -24.99
CA ILE A 395 16.99 -16.29 -24.81
C ILE A 395 18.22 -16.75 -24.01
N LYS A 396 19.40 -16.19 -24.31
CA LYS A 396 20.66 -16.48 -23.59
C LYS A 396 20.64 -15.99 -22.13
N LEU A 397 19.86 -14.96 -21.81
CA LEU A 397 19.63 -14.49 -20.44
C LEU A 397 18.58 -15.35 -19.72
N ASP A 398 17.46 -15.68 -20.36
CA ASP A 398 16.39 -16.51 -19.81
C ASP A 398 16.91 -17.91 -19.43
N VAL A 399 17.78 -18.52 -20.24
CA VAL A 399 18.45 -19.80 -19.91
C VAL A 399 19.32 -19.68 -18.65
N LYS A 400 20.16 -18.64 -18.55
CA LYS A 400 21.01 -18.40 -17.35
C LYS A 400 20.18 -18.08 -16.10
N LEU A 401 19.04 -17.41 -16.28
CA LEU A 401 18.10 -17.10 -15.23
C LEU A 401 17.46 -18.39 -14.69
N ASP A 402 17.08 -19.31 -15.57
CA ASP A 402 16.55 -20.63 -15.19
C ASP A 402 17.63 -21.52 -14.53
N GLU A 403 18.89 -21.46 -14.97
CA GLU A 403 20.03 -22.08 -14.27
C GLU A 403 20.22 -21.53 -12.84
N LEU A 404 20.16 -20.21 -12.65
CA LEU A 404 20.25 -19.55 -11.34
C LEU A 404 19.09 -19.96 -10.42
N LEU A 405 17.86 -20.01 -10.94
CA LEU A 405 16.68 -20.46 -10.20
C LEU A 405 16.81 -21.94 -9.78
N ARG A 406 17.26 -22.81 -10.69
CA ARG A 406 17.54 -24.23 -10.39
C ARG A 406 18.68 -24.40 -9.38
N MET A 407 19.70 -23.55 -9.38
CA MET A 407 20.76 -23.56 -8.36
C MET A 407 20.25 -23.10 -7.00
N ALA A 408 19.41 -22.05 -6.93
CA ALA A 408 18.75 -21.64 -5.70
C ALA A 408 17.86 -22.77 -5.14
N GLU A 409 17.11 -23.48 -5.99
CA GLU A 409 16.30 -24.64 -5.59
C GLU A 409 17.15 -25.81 -5.07
N ARG A 410 18.31 -26.08 -5.68
CA ARG A 410 19.28 -27.07 -5.19
C ARG A 410 19.82 -26.69 -3.81
N ILE A 411 20.20 -25.43 -3.61
CA ILE A 411 20.73 -24.93 -2.32
C ILE A 411 19.64 -25.00 -1.23
N TYR A 412 18.40 -24.61 -1.56
CA TYR A 412 17.26 -24.74 -0.65
C TYR A 412 17.04 -26.19 -0.18
N LYS A 413 17.08 -27.15 -1.13
CA LYS A 413 16.93 -28.58 -0.83
C LYS A 413 18.12 -29.14 -0.04
N LEU A 414 19.35 -28.70 -0.33
CA LEU A 414 20.57 -29.16 0.34
C LEU A 414 20.64 -28.72 1.81
N LEU A 415 20.16 -27.52 2.13
CA LEU A 415 20.22 -26.93 3.47
C LEU A 415 19.11 -27.39 4.43
N MET A 416 18.19 -28.25 3.97
CA MET A 416 17.04 -28.73 4.73
C MET A 416 16.32 -27.57 5.46
N CYS A 417 15.92 -26.56 4.69
CA CYS A 417 15.19 -25.39 5.20
C CYS A 417 13.75 -25.77 5.61
N ASP A 418 13.27 -25.24 6.74
CA ASP A 418 11.90 -25.51 7.22
C ASP A 418 10.84 -25.03 6.21
N GLU A 419 9.99 -25.95 5.75
CA GLU A 419 8.96 -25.68 4.72
C GLU A 419 7.75 -24.87 5.27
N ALA A 420 7.55 -24.86 6.59
CA ALA A 420 6.36 -24.32 7.26
C ALA A 420 6.02 -22.84 6.93
N PRO A 421 6.97 -21.90 6.76
CA PRO A 421 6.65 -20.52 6.41
C PRO A 421 6.22 -20.31 4.95
N ILE A 422 6.45 -21.30 4.06
CA ILE A 422 6.32 -21.14 2.60
C ILE A 422 5.08 -21.85 2.04
N LEU A 423 4.69 -22.99 2.63
CA LEU A 423 3.56 -23.80 2.19
C LEU A 423 2.21 -23.06 2.18
N ASN A 424 2.04 -22.02 3.01
CA ASN A 424 0.84 -21.19 3.03
C ASN A 424 0.83 -20.06 1.97
N LEU A 425 1.92 -19.85 1.24
CA LEU A 425 2.06 -18.76 0.25
C LEU A 425 2.29 -19.26 -1.19
N LEU A 426 2.72 -20.51 -1.35
CA LEU A 426 2.84 -21.17 -2.66
C LEU A 426 1.70 -22.20 -2.82
N ASN A 427 0.83 -21.99 -3.80
CA ASN A 427 -0.21 -22.95 -4.18
C ASN A 427 0.43 -24.23 -4.75
N ASN A 428 0.79 -25.17 -3.86
CA ASN A 428 1.31 -26.53 -4.09
C ASN A 428 2.61 -26.70 -4.91
N GLU A 429 3.02 -25.75 -5.75
CA GLU A 429 4.21 -25.90 -6.59
C GLU A 429 5.51 -25.58 -5.84
N ARG A 430 6.24 -26.64 -5.48
CA ARG A 430 7.55 -26.61 -4.80
C ARG A 430 8.71 -26.24 -5.75
N ARG A 431 8.57 -25.16 -6.53
CA ARG A 431 9.57 -24.70 -7.50
C ARG A 431 9.99 -23.25 -7.26
N VAL A 432 11.26 -22.94 -7.51
CA VAL A 432 11.76 -21.56 -7.48
C VAL A 432 11.46 -20.88 -8.83
N THR A 433 10.54 -19.92 -8.81
CA THR A 433 10.16 -19.09 -9.97
C THR A 433 10.57 -17.64 -9.73
N LEU A 434 10.61 -16.81 -10.78
CA LEU A 434 11.07 -15.42 -10.69
C LEU A 434 10.40 -14.62 -9.55
N ASN A 435 9.08 -14.80 -9.39
CA ASN A 435 8.28 -14.06 -8.42
C ASN A 435 8.51 -14.52 -6.97
N ASN A 436 8.91 -15.78 -6.74
CA ASN A 436 9.14 -16.34 -5.40
C ASN A 436 10.63 -16.47 -5.02
N ALA A 437 11.55 -16.31 -5.98
CA ALA A 437 12.99 -16.46 -5.79
C ALA A 437 13.55 -15.63 -4.62
N LYS A 438 13.07 -14.39 -4.45
CA LYS A 438 13.46 -13.51 -3.33
C LYS A 438 13.07 -14.06 -1.96
N LEU A 439 11.94 -14.77 -1.86
CA LEU A 439 11.50 -15.42 -0.62
C LEU A 439 12.35 -16.65 -0.30
N PHE A 440 12.63 -17.49 -1.30
CA PHE A 440 13.52 -18.65 -1.15
C PHE A 440 14.95 -18.23 -0.75
N LEU A 441 15.52 -17.21 -1.41
CA LEU A 441 16.84 -16.66 -1.07
C LEU A 441 16.87 -16.09 0.36
N GLY A 442 15.86 -15.32 0.78
CA GLY A 442 15.75 -14.82 2.16
C GLY A 442 15.44 -15.89 3.23
N ILE A 443 15.27 -17.16 2.84
CA ILE A 443 15.15 -18.31 3.75
C ILE A 443 16.45 -19.12 3.75
N ILE A 444 17.08 -19.32 2.59
CA ILE A 444 18.45 -19.80 2.45
C ILE A 444 19.40 -18.95 3.31
N GLU A 445 19.33 -17.63 3.20
CA GLU A 445 20.15 -16.68 3.95
C GLU A 445 20.00 -16.87 5.48
N ARG A 446 18.76 -16.92 5.99
CA ARG A 446 18.50 -17.16 7.42
C ARG A 446 18.97 -18.55 7.88
N ARG A 447 18.84 -19.58 7.05
CA ARG A 447 19.33 -20.93 7.36
C ARG A 447 20.87 -20.99 7.36
N VAL A 448 21.53 -20.35 6.40
CA VAL A 448 23.00 -20.22 6.35
C VAL A 448 23.53 -19.44 7.55
N LEU A 449 22.91 -18.31 7.90
CA LEU A 449 23.26 -17.54 9.10
C LEU A 449 23.08 -18.35 10.39
N SER A 450 22.00 -19.14 10.50
CA SER A 450 21.80 -20.07 11.62
C SER A 450 22.86 -21.17 11.68
N ILE A 451 23.25 -21.75 10.54
CA ILE A 451 24.31 -22.76 10.47
C ILE A 451 25.66 -22.15 10.86
N ILE A 452 26.00 -20.95 10.36
CA ILE A 452 27.21 -20.22 10.74
C ILE A 452 27.21 -19.91 12.25
N SER A 453 26.08 -19.46 12.80
CA SER A 453 25.93 -19.21 14.24
C SER A 453 26.10 -20.48 15.08
N ASN A 454 25.65 -21.64 14.59
CA ASN A 454 25.82 -22.92 15.28
C ASN A 454 27.26 -23.44 15.17
N VAL A 455 27.92 -23.26 14.02
CA VAL A 455 29.35 -23.61 13.85
C VAL A 455 30.23 -22.76 14.77
N THR A 456 29.95 -21.45 14.87
CA THR A 456 30.65 -20.54 15.81
C THR A 456 30.29 -20.75 17.29
N TYR A 457 29.36 -21.66 17.60
CA TYR A 457 29.05 -22.12 18.96
C TYR A 457 29.63 -23.50 19.27
N ILE A 458 29.77 -24.37 18.25
CA ILE A 458 30.36 -25.72 18.35
C ILE A 458 31.89 -25.66 18.29
N GLU A 459 32.48 -24.73 17.52
CA GLU A 459 33.88 -24.36 17.67
C GLU A 459 34.02 -23.23 18.73
N PRO A 460 34.51 -23.53 19.96
CA PRO A 460 34.96 -22.47 20.85
C PRO A 460 36.11 -21.69 20.18
N THR A 461 36.29 -20.43 20.55
CA THR A 461 37.08 -19.42 19.82
C THR A 461 38.61 -19.59 19.92
N THR A 462 39.13 -20.77 19.59
CA THR A 462 40.52 -21.19 19.86
C THR A 462 41.19 -21.99 18.73
N LYS A 463 40.91 -21.68 17.45
CA LYS A 463 41.83 -22.07 16.34
C LYS A 463 41.83 -21.24 15.04
N ILE A 464 40.71 -20.67 14.59
CA ILE A 464 40.66 -20.02 13.26
C ILE A 464 41.20 -18.57 13.24
N LEU A 465 41.00 -17.78 14.30
CA LEU A 465 41.54 -16.41 14.41
C LEU A 465 43.03 -16.36 14.85
N GLY A 466 43.75 -17.49 14.76
CA GLY A 466 45.10 -17.67 15.28
C GLY A 466 46.25 -17.37 14.29
N LYS A 467 45.98 -16.75 13.14
CA LYS A 467 47.04 -16.34 12.18
C LYS A 467 46.80 -14.93 11.66
N LYS A 468 47.74 -14.03 12.00
CA LYS A 468 48.03 -12.86 11.16
C LYS A 468 48.56 -13.33 9.80
N ASP A 469 48.63 -12.40 8.85
CA ASP A 469 49.30 -12.57 7.55
C ASP A 469 48.59 -13.53 6.56
N ARG A 470 47.30 -13.28 6.33
CA ARG A 470 46.66 -13.52 5.02
C ARG A 470 45.50 -12.56 4.77
N VAL A 471 45.78 -11.47 4.07
CA VAL A 471 44.76 -10.60 3.46
C VAL A 471 44.42 -11.16 2.07
N PRO A 472 43.18 -11.58 1.79
CA PRO A 472 42.77 -11.94 0.43
C PRO A 472 42.70 -10.68 -0.43
N ASN A 473 43.62 -10.55 -1.40
CA ASN A 473 43.75 -9.33 -2.21
C ASN A 473 42.68 -9.27 -3.32
N PHE A 474 41.46 -8.87 -2.97
CA PHE A 474 40.39 -8.61 -3.94
C PHE A 474 40.68 -7.31 -4.72
N ASN A 475 41.37 -7.44 -5.86
CA ASN A 475 41.75 -6.33 -6.73
C ASN A 475 40.56 -5.78 -7.56
N VAL A 476 39.61 -5.10 -6.93
CA VAL A 476 38.41 -4.54 -7.60
C VAL A 476 38.73 -3.22 -8.34
N LYS A 477 39.87 -3.15 -9.07
CA LYS A 477 40.29 -1.95 -9.82
C LYS A 477 40.55 -2.16 -11.32
N GLU A 478 40.58 -3.38 -11.83
CA GLU A 478 40.79 -3.63 -13.26
C GLU A 478 39.49 -3.64 -14.08
N SER A 479 38.34 -3.93 -13.45
CA SER A 479 37.03 -3.97 -14.10
C SER A 479 36.52 -2.62 -14.64
N ALA A 480 37.16 -1.50 -14.26
CA ALA A 480 36.67 -0.15 -14.55
C ALA A 480 37.35 0.54 -15.76
N LYS A 481 38.36 -0.07 -16.39
CA LYS A 481 39.14 0.56 -17.47
C LYS A 481 38.78 0.16 -18.91
N VAL A 482 37.99 -0.90 -19.11
CA VAL A 482 37.74 -1.49 -20.45
C VAL A 482 36.53 -0.88 -21.18
N ARG A 483 36.15 0.39 -20.90
CA ARG A 483 34.94 1.02 -21.48
C ARG A 483 35.06 2.50 -21.86
N ILE A 484 36.27 3.02 -22.07
CA ILE A 484 36.49 4.40 -22.57
C ILE A 484 37.58 4.46 -23.66
N GLU A 485 37.60 3.48 -24.56
CA GLU A 485 38.40 3.51 -25.82
C GLU A 485 37.61 2.91 -27.01
N ARG A 486 36.36 3.37 -27.20
CA ARG A 486 35.60 3.26 -28.46
C ARG A 486 34.63 4.43 -28.62
N ASN A 487 35.12 5.48 -29.28
CA ASN A 487 34.42 6.49 -30.07
C ASN A 487 35.47 7.05 -31.04
#